data_AF-A0A0F9UEI5-F1
#
_entry.id   AF-A0A0F9UEI5-F1
#
_cell.length_a   1.000
_cell.length_b   1.000
_cell.length_c   1.000
_cell.angle_alpha   90.00
_cell.angle_beta   90.00
_cell.angle_gamma   90.00
#
_symmetry.space_group_name_H-M   'P 1'
#
loop_
_entity.id
_entity.type
_entity.pdbx_description
1 polymer ?
#
loop_
_entity_poly.entity_id
_entity_poly.type
_entity_poly.pdbx_seq_one_letter_code
_entity_poly.pdbx_strand_id
1 'polypeptide(L)'
;MTSIPAEGYFTVEARTNAEAKTAHDDGLEIHREHLGGNAIAELTISSGSVTATQGFHSIDTEIDAGSDFLDNIVQTNLDAGHLLLIRAQDSGRTVNVRDIQGGAGEILTADGATFALDNIDKWLLLVREGAQWLEVLRSYGTDSASAAAFLGAAVLGANIFTGVQKWDKGGDVASTASMSLGTDGNSFDITGTDAITSIATLGLGTWVLLRFTGILTFTHHSTDLICPGGQNITTAVDTRILLWEYAVGDWMVMGHEQAGARNYEDRTLQRVNFKDTGEITVAKGNLGATPDFDMEDGNSFLGTLDQAASPTFSNPTASDELCGFALGLTNGEAFTITWPASVDWEGGSPPTLTASGYDELIFWTRDGGTIWHGAVVTTDSS
;
A
#
# COMPACT_ATOMS: atom_id res chain seq x y z
N MET A 1 -51.54 -19.31 27.91
CA MET A 1 -50.38 -19.35 28.79
C MET A 1 -50.88 -19.62 30.18
N THR A 2 -50.60 -20.81 30.69
CA THR A 2 -50.91 -21.16 32.08
C THR A 2 -50.13 -20.24 33.00
N SER A 3 -50.82 -19.53 33.89
CA SER A 3 -50.19 -18.53 34.75
C SER A 3 -49.51 -19.19 35.94
N ILE A 4 -48.31 -18.75 36.29
CA ILE A 4 -47.65 -19.17 37.54
C ILE A 4 -48.60 -18.89 38.71
N PRO A 5 -48.83 -19.86 39.62
CA PRO A 5 -49.61 -19.63 40.84
C PRO A 5 -49.09 -18.41 41.60
N ALA A 6 -50.00 -17.59 42.12
CA ALA A 6 -49.64 -16.35 42.82
C ALA A 6 -48.68 -16.60 44.00
N GLU A 7 -47.84 -15.62 44.33
CA GLU A 7 -46.95 -15.71 45.49
C GLU A 7 -47.75 -16.06 46.76
N GLY A 8 -47.24 -16.99 47.55
CA GLY A 8 -47.90 -17.45 48.77
C GLY A 8 -49.12 -18.36 48.54
N TYR A 9 -49.37 -18.85 47.32
CA TYR A 9 -50.52 -19.72 47.00
C TYR A 9 -50.71 -20.88 47.99
N PHE A 10 -49.60 -21.51 48.40
CA PHE A 10 -49.56 -22.65 49.33
C PHE A 10 -49.47 -22.27 50.82
N THR A 11 -49.37 -20.99 51.15
CA THR A 11 -49.19 -20.51 52.54
C THR A 11 -50.50 -20.07 53.22
N VAL A 12 -51.63 -20.10 52.50
CA VAL A 12 -52.95 -19.71 53.01
C VAL A 12 -53.56 -20.87 53.82
N GLU A 13 -54.04 -20.58 55.03
CA GLU A 13 -54.49 -21.58 56.02
C GLU A 13 -55.70 -22.45 55.59
N ALA A 14 -56.37 -22.14 54.47
CA ALA A 14 -57.63 -22.77 54.07
C ALA A 14 -57.67 -23.28 52.62
N ARG A 15 -56.61 -23.98 52.15
CA ARG A 15 -56.59 -24.62 50.83
C ARG A 15 -57.08 -26.07 50.86
N THR A 16 -57.88 -26.45 49.87
CA THR A 16 -58.28 -27.83 49.65
C THR A 16 -57.20 -28.60 48.88
N ASN A 17 -57.16 -29.93 49.04
CA ASN A 17 -56.25 -30.79 48.26
C ASN A 17 -56.51 -30.69 46.74
N ALA A 18 -57.73 -30.40 46.32
CA ALA A 18 -58.08 -30.24 44.91
C ALA A 18 -57.43 -28.98 44.32
N GLU A 19 -57.52 -27.85 45.01
CA GLU A 19 -56.89 -26.58 44.59
C GLU A 19 -55.35 -26.70 44.57
N ALA A 20 -54.77 -27.37 45.57
CA ALA A 20 -53.33 -27.61 45.60
C ALA A 20 -52.88 -28.52 44.43
N LYS A 21 -53.68 -29.52 44.06
CA LYS A 21 -53.41 -30.36 42.90
C LYS A 21 -53.43 -29.55 41.61
N THR A 22 -54.45 -28.72 41.40
CA THR A 22 -54.55 -27.85 40.21
C THR A 22 -53.32 -26.95 40.10
N ALA A 23 -52.90 -26.29 41.19
CA ALA A 23 -51.72 -25.44 41.15
C ALA A 23 -50.41 -26.20 40.87
N HIS A 24 -50.28 -27.46 41.30
CA HIS A 24 -49.16 -28.31 40.91
C HIS A 24 -49.22 -28.75 39.44
N ASP A 25 -50.42 -29.06 38.92
CA ASP A 25 -50.61 -29.41 37.51
C ASP A 25 -50.28 -28.19 36.61
N ASP A 26 -50.74 -26.99 36.99
CA ASP A 26 -50.42 -25.72 36.32
C ASP A 26 -48.91 -25.45 36.33
N GLY A 27 -48.26 -25.67 37.49
CA GLY A 27 -46.81 -25.56 37.62
C GLY A 27 -46.07 -26.55 36.71
N LEU A 28 -46.53 -27.80 36.63
CA LEU A 28 -45.94 -28.81 35.76
C LEU A 28 -46.08 -28.45 34.28
N GLU A 29 -47.21 -27.86 33.89
CA GLU A 29 -47.43 -27.36 32.53
C GLU A 29 -46.39 -26.29 32.17
N ILE A 30 -46.17 -25.30 33.04
CA ILE A 30 -45.15 -24.25 32.84
C ILE A 30 -43.74 -24.84 32.78
N HIS A 31 -43.42 -25.82 33.62
CA HIS A 31 -42.09 -26.47 33.57
C HIS A 31 -41.85 -27.20 32.24
N ARG A 32 -42.91 -27.72 31.60
CA ARG A 32 -42.83 -28.33 30.27
C ARG A 32 -42.67 -27.30 29.16
N GLU A 33 -43.03 -26.04 29.40
CA GLU A 33 -42.82 -24.94 28.46
C GLU A 33 -41.37 -24.43 28.46
N HIS A 34 -40.54 -24.78 29.44
CA HIS A 34 -39.14 -24.39 29.46
C HIS A 34 -38.29 -25.18 28.44
N LEU A 35 -37.32 -24.50 27.82
CA LEU A 35 -36.39 -25.05 26.80
C LEU A 35 -35.58 -26.30 27.24
N GLY A 36 -35.50 -26.61 28.55
CA GLY A 36 -34.69 -27.71 29.09
C GLY A 36 -35.46 -28.72 29.95
N GLY A 37 -36.80 -28.71 29.92
CA GLY A 37 -37.65 -29.60 30.73
C GLY A 37 -37.80 -31.02 30.16
N ASN A 38 -37.63 -31.19 28.84
CA ASN A 38 -37.79 -32.45 28.12
C ASN A 38 -36.53 -32.79 27.29
N ALA A 39 -36.34 -34.06 26.96
CA ALA A 39 -35.33 -34.47 26.00
C ALA A 39 -35.65 -33.91 24.61
N ILE A 40 -34.62 -33.66 23.80
CA ILE A 40 -34.77 -33.17 22.43
C ILE A 40 -35.60 -34.17 21.61
N ALA A 41 -36.66 -33.69 20.98
CA ALA A 41 -37.50 -34.48 20.10
C ALA A 41 -37.24 -34.11 18.63
N GLU A 42 -37.07 -35.11 17.78
CA GLU A 42 -36.92 -34.93 16.33
C GLU A 42 -38.27 -34.60 15.69
N LEU A 43 -38.26 -33.67 14.73
CA LEU A 43 -39.37 -33.39 13.83
C LEU A 43 -38.88 -33.48 12.38
N THR A 44 -39.55 -34.29 11.58
CA THR A 44 -39.30 -34.37 10.13
C THR A 44 -40.18 -33.35 9.41
N ILE A 45 -39.59 -32.60 8.47
CA ILE A 45 -40.33 -31.70 7.58
C ILE A 45 -41.34 -32.53 6.77
N SER A 46 -42.55 -31.99 6.63
CA SER A 46 -43.54 -32.49 5.69
C SER A 46 -44.13 -31.32 4.91
N SER A 47 -43.97 -31.33 3.58
CA SER A 47 -44.46 -30.26 2.70
C SER A 47 -44.07 -28.85 3.18
N GLY A 48 -42.81 -28.66 3.62
CA GLY A 48 -42.30 -27.37 4.07
C GLY A 48 -42.66 -26.99 5.51
N SER A 49 -43.31 -27.86 6.29
CA SER A 49 -43.75 -27.53 7.65
C SER A 49 -43.40 -28.59 8.68
N VAL A 50 -43.28 -28.18 9.94
CA VAL A 50 -43.22 -29.06 11.13
C VAL A 50 -44.24 -28.63 12.17
N THR A 51 -44.63 -29.55 13.06
CA THR A 51 -45.50 -29.22 14.21
C THR A 51 -44.72 -29.31 15.50
N ALA A 52 -44.39 -28.16 16.08
CA ALA A 52 -43.68 -28.11 17.35
C ALA A 52 -44.57 -28.66 18.48
N THR A 53 -43.98 -29.47 19.37
CA THR A 53 -44.68 -30.09 20.52
C THR A 53 -44.07 -29.70 21.86
N GLN A 54 -42.88 -29.12 21.86
CA GLN A 54 -42.15 -28.65 23.04
C GLN A 54 -41.17 -27.53 22.64
N GLY A 55 -40.55 -26.89 23.63
CA GLY A 55 -39.63 -25.77 23.41
C GLY A 55 -38.31 -26.14 22.72
N PHE A 56 -37.99 -27.42 22.52
CA PHE A 56 -36.72 -27.82 21.90
C PHE A 56 -36.87 -29.00 20.95
N HIS A 57 -36.55 -28.79 19.68
CA HIS A 57 -36.56 -29.78 18.62
C HIS A 57 -35.26 -29.84 17.82
N SER A 58 -34.92 -31.03 17.32
CA SER A 58 -34.07 -31.17 16.16
C SER A 58 -34.93 -31.35 14.91
N ILE A 59 -34.54 -30.75 13.80
CA ILE A 59 -35.31 -30.77 12.55
C ILE A 59 -34.57 -31.62 11.53
N ASP A 60 -35.29 -32.54 10.92
CA ASP A 60 -34.82 -33.39 9.83
C ASP A 60 -35.55 -33.06 8.52
N THR A 61 -34.92 -33.35 7.39
CA THR A 61 -35.44 -33.10 6.04
C THR A 61 -36.52 -34.11 5.65
N GLU A 62 -37.45 -33.75 4.75
CA GLU A 62 -38.47 -34.67 4.26
C GLU A 62 -37.83 -35.87 3.55
N ILE A 63 -38.16 -37.08 4.02
CA ILE A 63 -37.68 -38.35 3.45
C ILE A 63 -36.13 -38.42 3.44
N ASP A 64 -35.48 -37.85 4.46
CA ASP A 64 -34.02 -37.81 4.61
C ASP A 64 -33.29 -37.22 3.38
N ALA A 65 -33.94 -36.28 2.68
CA ALA A 65 -33.33 -35.60 1.54
C ALA A 65 -32.07 -34.81 1.95
N GLY A 66 -31.10 -34.67 1.04
CA GLY A 66 -29.87 -33.91 1.33
C GLY A 66 -30.11 -32.44 1.67
N SER A 67 -31.25 -31.88 1.27
CA SER A 67 -31.66 -30.51 1.58
C SER A 67 -33.18 -30.40 1.48
N ASP A 68 -33.76 -29.58 2.34
CA ASP A 68 -35.19 -29.25 2.30
C ASP A 68 -35.46 -27.83 2.83
N PHE A 69 -36.66 -27.31 2.60
CA PHE A 69 -37.11 -26.01 3.06
C PHE A 69 -38.02 -26.15 4.29
N LEU A 70 -37.75 -25.32 5.30
CA LEU A 70 -38.66 -25.12 6.43
C LEU A 70 -39.30 -23.73 6.30
N ASP A 71 -40.59 -23.72 5.97
CA ASP A 71 -41.38 -22.52 5.66
C ASP A 71 -42.23 -22.08 6.85
N ASN A 72 -42.83 -23.06 7.53
CA ASN A 72 -43.70 -22.81 8.66
C ASN A 72 -43.45 -23.80 9.80
N ILE A 73 -43.57 -23.31 11.03
CA ILE A 73 -43.64 -24.13 12.23
C ILE A 73 -45.04 -23.95 12.83
N VAL A 74 -45.84 -25.02 12.78
CA VAL A 74 -47.21 -25.00 13.27
C VAL A 74 -47.23 -24.74 14.78
N GLN A 75 -48.03 -23.74 15.17
CA GLN A 75 -48.05 -23.18 16.53
C GLN A 75 -49.11 -23.81 17.46
N THR A 76 -49.83 -24.84 17.00
CA THR A 76 -51.02 -25.37 17.69
C THR A 76 -50.76 -25.84 19.12
N ASN A 77 -49.57 -26.36 19.40
CA ASN A 77 -49.24 -26.93 20.71
C ASN A 77 -48.47 -25.98 21.63
N LEU A 78 -48.07 -24.80 21.15
CA LEU A 78 -47.21 -23.88 21.90
C LEU A 78 -47.91 -22.53 22.03
N ASP A 79 -48.15 -22.06 23.24
CA ASP A 79 -48.83 -20.80 23.50
C ASP A 79 -48.09 -19.55 22.97
N ALA A 80 -48.79 -18.43 22.83
CA ALA A 80 -48.16 -17.15 22.46
C ALA A 80 -47.08 -16.76 23.49
N GLY A 81 -45.94 -16.25 23.02
CA GLY A 81 -44.77 -15.91 23.84
C GLY A 81 -43.83 -17.08 24.14
N HIS A 82 -44.13 -18.30 23.69
CA HIS A 82 -43.29 -19.47 23.92
C HIS A 82 -41.97 -19.40 23.12
N LEU A 83 -40.87 -19.82 23.75
CA LEU A 83 -39.55 -19.91 23.12
C LEU A 83 -39.34 -21.29 22.48
N LEU A 84 -38.90 -21.31 21.24
CA LEU A 84 -38.59 -22.54 20.50
C LEU A 84 -37.13 -22.51 20.05
N LEU A 85 -36.34 -23.48 20.51
CA LEU A 85 -34.99 -23.71 20.05
C LEU A 85 -34.99 -24.84 19.02
N ILE A 86 -34.42 -24.59 17.84
CA ILE A 86 -34.24 -25.59 16.78
C ILE A 86 -32.78 -25.72 16.36
N ARG A 87 -32.44 -26.91 15.88
CA ARG A 87 -31.14 -27.26 15.27
C ARG A 87 -31.32 -28.30 14.18
N ALA A 88 -30.30 -28.51 13.37
CA ALA A 88 -30.27 -29.66 12.46
C ALA A 88 -30.24 -30.98 13.25
N GLN A 89 -30.96 -31.99 12.75
CA GLN A 89 -30.86 -33.36 13.22
C GLN A 89 -29.54 -34.00 12.78
N ASP A 90 -29.06 -33.66 11.60
CA ASP A 90 -27.92 -34.29 10.94
C ASP A 90 -27.05 -33.26 10.22
N SER A 91 -25.73 -33.43 10.25
CA SER A 91 -24.77 -32.51 9.60
C SER A 91 -24.58 -32.77 8.10
N GLY A 92 -25.14 -33.86 7.55
CA GLY A 92 -25.14 -34.19 6.13
C GLY A 92 -26.42 -33.76 5.40
N ARG A 93 -27.41 -33.23 6.12
CA ARG A 93 -28.72 -32.82 5.58
C ARG A 93 -28.98 -31.36 5.95
N THR A 94 -29.30 -30.54 4.96
CA THR A 94 -29.50 -29.11 5.17
C THR A 94 -30.98 -28.76 5.34
N VAL A 95 -31.33 -28.23 6.50
CA VAL A 95 -32.64 -27.62 6.73
C VAL A 95 -32.54 -26.12 6.46
N ASN A 96 -33.18 -25.65 5.39
CA ASN A 96 -33.17 -24.24 5.00
C ASN A 96 -34.37 -23.53 5.63
N VAL A 97 -34.15 -22.81 6.71
CA VAL A 97 -35.18 -22.02 7.39
C VAL A 97 -35.43 -20.74 6.57
N ARG A 98 -36.58 -20.66 5.89
CA ARG A 98 -36.90 -19.55 4.99
C ARG A 98 -37.69 -18.47 5.70
N ASP A 99 -37.34 -17.22 5.37
CA ASP A 99 -38.03 -16.03 5.87
C ASP A 99 -39.38 -15.82 5.18
N ILE A 100 -40.42 -15.49 5.94
CA ILE A 100 -41.74 -15.00 5.48
C ILE A 100 -42.28 -15.76 4.26
N GLN A 101 -42.60 -17.04 4.43
CA GLN A 101 -43.22 -17.85 3.38
C GLN A 101 -44.77 -17.78 3.39
N GLY A 102 -45.35 -16.98 4.30
CA GLY A 102 -46.80 -16.79 4.44
C GLY A 102 -47.48 -17.90 5.26
N GLY A 103 -48.68 -17.60 5.75
CA GLY A 103 -49.46 -18.52 6.58
C GLY A 103 -49.14 -18.44 8.07
N ALA A 104 -49.96 -19.11 8.90
CA ALA A 104 -49.73 -19.14 10.35
C ALA A 104 -48.52 -20.02 10.67
N GLY A 105 -47.62 -19.51 11.52
CA GLY A 105 -46.36 -20.16 11.85
C GLY A 105 -45.22 -19.84 10.88
N GLU A 106 -45.35 -18.81 10.03
CA GLU A 106 -44.21 -18.31 9.25
C GLU A 106 -43.08 -17.80 10.16
N ILE A 107 -41.85 -17.86 9.64
CA ILE A 107 -40.63 -17.56 10.39
C ILE A 107 -40.05 -16.25 9.89
N LEU A 108 -39.72 -15.34 10.81
CA LEU A 108 -39.03 -14.09 10.54
C LEU A 108 -37.59 -14.24 11.01
N THR A 109 -36.66 -14.31 10.06
CA THR A 109 -35.23 -14.35 10.35
C THR A 109 -34.70 -12.92 10.53
N ALA A 110 -33.69 -12.75 11.39
CA ALA A 110 -33.20 -11.42 11.78
C ALA A 110 -32.69 -10.55 10.62
N ASP A 111 -32.24 -11.16 9.52
CA ASP A 111 -31.71 -10.51 8.32
C ASP A 111 -32.63 -10.62 7.10
N GLY A 112 -33.81 -11.23 7.25
CA GLY A 112 -34.73 -11.49 6.13
C GLY A 112 -34.19 -12.48 5.10
N ALA A 113 -33.15 -13.25 5.45
CA ALA A 113 -32.52 -14.23 4.59
C ALA A 113 -32.81 -15.65 5.06
N THR A 114 -32.69 -16.62 4.15
CA THR A 114 -32.75 -18.04 4.50
C THR A 114 -31.56 -18.41 5.38
N PHE A 115 -31.83 -18.97 6.56
CA PHE A 115 -30.80 -19.51 7.44
C PHE A 115 -30.66 -21.02 7.25
N ALA A 116 -29.47 -21.47 6.84
CA ALA A 116 -29.18 -22.89 6.64
C ALA A 116 -28.73 -23.54 7.96
N LEU A 117 -29.56 -24.44 8.48
CA LEU A 117 -29.20 -25.43 9.50
C LEU A 117 -28.59 -26.65 8.79
N ASP A 118 -27.32 -26.54 8.39
CA ASP A 118 -26.53 -27.55 7.67
C ASP A 118 -25.55 -28.31 8.59
N ASN A 119 -25.54 -27.98 9.87
CA ASN A 119 -24.67 -28.60 10.86
C ASN A 119 -25.39 -28.64 12.21
N ILE A 120 -25.16 -29.70 12.97
CA ILE A 120 -25.71 -29.91 14.31
C ILE A 120 -25.27 -28.85 15.34
N ASP A 121 -24.20 -28.12 15.05
CA ASP A 121 -23.68 -27.03 15.87
C ASP A 121 -24.31 -25.67 15.53
N LYS A 122 -25.18 -25.59 14.51
CA LYS A 122 -25.97 -24.40 14.19
C LYS A 122 -27.33 -24.45 14.90
N TRP A 123 -27.75 -23.31 15.43
CA TRP A 123 -28.95 -23.20 16.27
C TRP A 123 -29.72 -21.94 15.94
N LEU A 124 -31.04 -22.01 16.08
CA LEU A 124 -31.94 -20.88 15.93
C LEU A 124 -32.93 -20.87 17.11
N LEU A 125 -32.96 -19.77 17.86
CA LEU A 125 -33.92 -19.50 18.92
C LEU A 125 -35.00 -18.57 18.40
N LEU A 126 -36.24 -19.01 18.48
CA LEU A 126 -37.44 -18.32 18.02
C LEU A 126 -38.36 -18.01 19.21
N VAL A 127 -39.17 -16.95 19.08
CA VAL A 127 -40.28 -16.66 19.99
C VAL A 127 -41.58 -16.56 19.20
N ARG A 128 -42.65 -17.14 19.73
CA ARG A 128 -43.99 -17.01 19.12
C ARG A 128 -44.56 -15.62 19.38
N GLU A 129 -44.72 -14.81 18.33
CA GLU A 129 -45.39 -13.52 18.39
C GLU A 129 -46.59 -13.50 17.45
N GLY A 130 -47.80 -13.47 18.01
CA GLY A 130 -49.04 -13.56 17.23
C GLY A 130 -49.11 -14.85 16.41
N ALA A 131 -49.12 -14.70 15.08
CA ALA A 131 -49.17 -15.81 14.12
C ALA A 131 -47.78 -16.15 13.53
N GLN A 132 -46.70 -15.58 14.05
CA GLN A 132 -45.35 -15.67 13.49
C GLN A 132 -44.35 -16.21 14.51
N TRP A 133 -43.22 -16.70 14.02
CA TRP A 133 -42.04 -17.01 14.81
C TRP A 133 -40.96 -15.97 14.53
N LEU A 134 -40.64 -15.16 15.53
CA LEU A 134 -39.59 -14.16 15.41
C LEU A 134 -38.26 -14.74 15.90
N GLU A 135 -37.20 -14.57 15.12
CA GLU A 135 -35.85 -14.91 15.57
C GLU A 135 -35.37 -14.00 16.70
N VAL A 136 -34.91 -14.62 17.78
CA VAL A 136 -34.28 -13.96 18.93
C VAL A 136 -32.76 -14.03 18.84
N LEU A 137 -32.24 -15.21 18.45
CA LEU A 137 -30.81 -15.47 18.38
C LEU A 137 -30.53 -16.60 17.39
N ARG A 138 -29.41 -16.49 16.68
CA ARG A 138 -28.82 -17.58 15.89
C ARG A 138 -27.40 -17.88 16.33
N SER A 139 -26.99 -19.14 16.18
CA SER A 139 -25.61 -19.60 16.34
C SER A 139 -25.14 -20.25 15.05
N TYR A 140 -23.93 -19.90 14.61
CA TYR A 140 -23.27 -20.46 13.44
C TYR A 140 -22.35 -21.64 13.76
N GLY A 141 -22.24 -22.03 15.04
CA GLY A 141 -21.31 -23.07 15.47
C GLY A 141 -19.87 -22.72 15.10
N THR A 142 -19.23 -23.56 14.29
CA THR A 142 -17.86 -23.37 13.79
C THR A 142 -17.77 -22.58 12.47
N ASP A 143 -18.89 -22.24 11.85
CA ASP A 143 -18.97 -21.48 10.60
C ASP A 143 -18.77 -19.97 10.85
N SER A 144 -17.54 -19.61 11.19
CA SER A 144 -17.14 -18.23 11.47
C SER A 144 -17.31 -17.28 10.27
N ALA A 145 -17.24 -17.78 9.04
CA ALA A 145 -17.41 -16.99 7.84
C ALA A 145 -18.86 -16.49 7.70
N SER A 146 -19.83 -17.40 7.83
CA SER A 146 -21.25 -17.03 7.81
C SER A 146 -21.63 -16.16 9.02
N ALA A 147 -21.05 -16.41 10.19
CA ALA A 147 -21.24 -15.57 11.37
C ALA A 147 -20.78 -14.12 11.14
N ALA A 148 -19.59 -13.94 10.55
CA ALA A 148 -19.04 -12.62 10.23
C ALA A 148 -19.88 -11.90 9.18
N ALA A 149 -20.37 -12.61 8.17
CA ALA A 149 -21.26 -12.06 7.13
C ALA A 149 -22.55 -11.51 7.74
N PHE A 150 -23.19 -12.28 8.64
CA PHE A 150 -24.42 -11.88 9.33
C PHE A 150 -24.25 -10.64 10.22
N LEU A 151 -23.16 -10.58 11.00
CA LEU A 151 -22.89 -9.43 11.87
C LEU A 151 -22.51 -8.15 11.11
N GLY A 152 -22.45 -8.18 9.78
CA GLY A 152 -21.95 -7.07 8.98
C GLY A 152 -20.46 -6.78 9.23
N ALA A 153 -19.72 -7.76 9.78
CA ALA A 153 -18.30 -7.64 10.13
C ALA A 153 -17.36 -7.72 8.92
N ALA A 154 -17.86 -7.40 7.71
CA ALA A 154 -17.11 -7.31 6.47
C ALA A 154 -15.93 -6.30 6.53
N VAL A 155 -15.81 -5.52 7.60
CA VAL A 155 -14.77 -4.49 7.81
C VAL A 155 -13.58 -4.98 8.65
N LEU A 156 -13.47 -6.27 8.99
CA LEU A 156 -12.21 -6.79 9.54
C LEU A 156 -11.16 -7.10 8.44
N GLY A 157 -11.48 -6.90 7.16
CA GLY A 157 -10.67 -7.34 6.02
C GLY A 157 -9.62 -6.38 5.47
N ALA A 158 -9.44 -5.16 6.02
CA ALA A 158 -8.34 -4.32 5.59
C ALA A 158 -7.11 -4.57 6.49
N ASN A 159 -6.09 -5.24 5.93
CA ASN A 159 -4.74 -5.33 6.50
C ASN A 159 -4.59 -6.12 7.82
N ILE A 160 -5.18 -7.33 7.94
CA ILE A 160 -4.80 -8.27 9.01
C ILE A 160 -3.41 -8.84 8.71
N PHE A 161 -2.36 -8.21 9.25
CA PHE A 161 -1.01 -8.73 9.17
C PHE A 161 -0.77 -9.73 10.31
N THR A 162 -0.77 -11.03 9.98
CA THR A 162 -0.45 -12.13 10.91
C THR A 162 1.05 -12.41 11.00
N GLY A 163 1.87 -11.64 10.29
CA GLY A 163 3.33 -11.77 10.22
C GLY A 163 3.99 -10.58 9.52
N VAL A 164 5.30 -10.69 9.26
CA VAL A 164 6.07 -9.66 8.55
C VAL A 164 5.59 -9.56 7.11
N GLN A 165 5.31 -8.34 6.65
CA GLN A 165 5.11 -8.06 5.23
C GLN A 165 6.44 -8.16 4.49
N LYS A 166 6.47 -8.97 3.44
CA LYS A 166 7.65 -9.15 2.59
C LYS A 166 7.35 -8.59 1.21
N TRP A 167 8.40 -8.11 0.55
CA TRP A 167 8.36 -7.90 -0.89
C TRP A 167 8.32 -9.27 -1.58
N ASP A 168 7.35 -9.46 -2.47
CA ASP A 168 7.22 -10.62 -3.33
C ASP A 168 7.67 -10.23 -4.75
N LYS A 169 8.58 -11.02 -5.32
CA LYS A 169 9.17 -10.73 -6.63
C LYS A 169 8.20 -11.23 -7.71
N GLY A 170 7.58 -10.31 -8.43
CA GLY A 170 6.82 -10.62 -9.64
C GLY A 170 7.73 -10.90 -10.83
N GLY A 171 7.14 -11.22 -11.98
CA GLY A 171 7.86 -11.40 -13.23
C GLY A 171 8.68 -10.17 -13.66
N ASP A 172 9.65 -10.39 -14.54
CA ASP A 172 10.41 -9.28 -15.12
C ASP A 172 9.52 -8.51 -16.12
N VAL A 173 9.56 -7.19 -16.06
CA VAL A 173 8.72 -6.31 -16.89
C VAL A 173 9.63 -5.55 -17.85
N ALA A 174 9.34 -5.57 -19.15
CA ALA A 174 10.06 -4.74 -20.11
C ALA A 174 9.58 -3.29 -20.02
N SER A 175 10.52 -2.35 -19.96
CA SER A 175 10.27 -0.91 -19.99
C SER A 175 9.57 -0.52 -21.29
N THR A 176 8.53 0.30 -21.19
CA THR A 176 7.85 0.95 -22.32
C THR A 176 7.36 2.32 -21.87
N ALA A 177 7.00 3.21 -22.81
CA ALA A 177 6.44 4.53 -22.48
C ALA A 177 5.22 4.44 -21.55
N SER A 178 4.34 3.47 -21.78
CA SER A 178 3.19 3.14 -20.93
C SER A 178 3.34 1.71 -20.44
N MET A 179 3.90 1.54 -19.25
CA MET A 179 4.25 0.24 -18.70
C MET A 179 3.08 -0.34 -17.87
N SER A 180 2.91 -1.65 -17.90
CA SER A 180 1.97 -2.36 -17.02
C SER A 180 2.73 -3.34 -16.15
N LEU A 181 2.50 -3.29 -14.84
CA LEU A 181 3.05 -4.24 -13.89
C LEU A 181 2.14 -5.47 -13.77
N GLY A 182 2.71 -6.61 -13.40
CA GLY A 182 1.94 -7.81 -13.08
C GLY A 182 1.26 -7.69 -11.71
N THR A 183 0.30 -8.57 -11.45
CA THR A 183 -0.34 -8.73 -10.12
C THR A 183 0.28 -9.89 -9.33
N ASP A 184 1.40 -10.44 -9.82
CA ASP A 184 2.12 -11.60 -9.31
C ASP A 184 3.24 -11.25 -8.33
N GLY A 185 3.28 -9.99 -7.86
CA GLY A 185 4.21 -9.52 -6.85
C GLY A 185 4.05 -8.02 -6.60
N ASN A 186 4.93 -7.47 -5.75
CA ASN A 186 5.03 -6.04 -5.48
C ASN A 186 6.49 -5.54 -5.56
N SER A 187 7.36 -6.36 -6.14
CA SER A 187 8.72 -6.02 -6.54
C SER A 187 8.96 -6.53 -7.95
N PHE A 188 9.50 -5.70 -8.85
CA PHE A 188 9.69 -6.03 -10.27
C PHE A 188 11.09 -5.63 -10.74
N ASP A 189 11.70 -6.49 -11.56
CA ASP A 189 12.91 -6.12 -12.29
C ASP A 189 12.46 -5.55 -13.63
N ILE A 190 12.84 -4.31 -13.90
CA ILE A 190 12.53 -3.58 -15.12
C ILE A 190 13.70 -3.79 -16.09
N THR A 191 13.39 -4.46 -17.19
CA THR A 191 14.33 -4.78 -18.28
C THR A 191 14.13 -3.83 -19.45
N GLY A 192 15.12 -3.69 -20.34
CA GLY A 192 15.04 -2.77 -21.48
C GLY A 192 15.56 -1.36 -21.17
N THR A 193 15.42 -0.47 -22.15
CA THR A 193 16.01 0.89 -22.16
C THR A 193 15.03 1.98 -22.60
N ASP A 194 13.76 1.62 -22.81
CA ASP A 194 12.75 2.58 -23.28
C ASP A 194 12.37 3.51 -22.13
N ALA A 195 12.22 4.80 -22.44
CA ALA A 195 11.77 5.76 -21.44
C ALA A 195 10.37 5.40 -20.93
N ILE A 196 10.15 5.53 -19.63
CA ILE A 196 8.86 5.28 -18.98
C ILE A 196 8.21 6.64 -18.71
N THR A 197 6.97 6.81 -19.14
CA THR A 197 6.19 8.05 -18.97
C THR A 197 4.92 7.86 -18.14
N SER A 198 4.40 6.62 -18.05
CA SER A 198 3.28 6.25 -17.20
C SER A 198 3.35 4.78 -16.79
N ILE A 199 2.66 4.43 -15.70
CA ILE A 199 2.49 3.05 -15.22
C ILE A 199 1.00 2.79 -14.98
N ALA A 200 0.45 1.72 -15.55
CA ALA A 200 -0.96 1.36 -15.35
C ALA A 200 -1.31 1.11 -13.88
N THR A 201 -2.58 1.31 -13.52
CA THR A 201 -3.09 1.08 -12.16
C THR A 201 -2.92 -0.40 -11.73
N LEU A 202 -2.42 -0.61 -10.51
CA LEU A 202 -2.50 -1.90 -9.82
C LEU A 202 -3.59 -1.89 -8.74
N GLY A 203 -3.94 -0.70 -8.26
CA GLY A 203 -4.97 -0.43 -7.27
C GLY A 203 -4.52 0.69 -6.35
N LEU A 204 -5.39 1.67 -6.12
CA LEU A 204 -5.10 2.80 -5.23
C LEU A 204 -4.51 2.36 -3.89
N GLY A 205 -3.41 2.99 -3.48
CA GLY A 205 -2.73 2.67 -2.23
C GLY A 205 -1.64 1.60 -2.37
N THR A 206 -1.44 1.01 -3.55
CA THR A 206 -0.41 -0.02 -3.76
C THR A 206 0.99 0.56 -3.67
N TRP A 207 1.88 -0.18 -3.01
CA TRP A 207 3.32 0.11 -2.96
C TRP A 207 4.07 -0.91 -3.81
N VAL A 208 4.98 -0.45 -4.66
CA VAL A 208 5.84 -1.32 -5.49
C VAL A 208 7.29 -0.89 -5.44
N LEU A 209 8.20 -1.87 -5.50
CA LEU A 209 9.62 -1.66 -5.67
C LEU A 209 10.02 -2.02 -7.11
N LEU A 210 10.64 -1.09 -7.82
CA LEU A 210 11.21 -1.33 -9.15
C LEU A 210 12.73 -1.38 -9.06
N ARG A 211 13.35 -2.39 -9.67
CA ARG A 211 14.79 -2.49 -9.86
C ARG A 211 15.12 -2.46 -11.34
N PHE A 212 15.97 -1.55 -11.78
CA PHE A 212 16.30 -1.39 -13.20
C PHE A 212 17.55 -2.18 -13.57
N THR A 213 17.47 -2.96 -14.66
CA THR A 213 18.62 -3.73 -15.18
C THR A 213 19.45 -2.94 -16.20
N GLY A 214 19.05 -1.72 -16.53
CA GLY A 214 19.66 -0.89 -17.57
C GLY A 214 19.42 0.60 -17.36
N ILE A 215 19.98 1.40 -18.28
CA ILE A 215 19.82 2.85 -18.30
C ILE A 215 18.57 3.19 -19.12
N LEU A 216 17.65 3.93 -18.53
CA LEU A 216 16.50 4.53 -19.17
C LEU A 216 16.17 5.87 -18.51
N THR A 217 15.22 6.61 -19.09
CA THR A 217 14.67 7.82 -18.46
C THR A 217 13.31 7.50 -17.86
N PHE A 218 13.21 7.64 -16.53
CA PHE A 218 11.96 7.63 -15.80
C PHE A 218 11.43 9.08 -15.77
N THR A 219 10.38 9.33 -16.55
CA THR A 219 9.99 10.69 -16.94
C THR A 219 8.99 11.26 -15.95
N HIS A 220 9.29 12.45 -15.43
CA HIS A 220 8.39 13.16 -14.54
C HIS A 220 7.18 13.71 -15.29
N HIS A 221 6.01 13.54 -14.69
CA HIS A 221 4.79 14.26 -15.01
C HIS A 221 4.20 14.90 -13.74
N SER A 222 3.59 16.08 -13.89
CA SER A 222 3.06 16.85 -12.75
C SER A 222 1.91 16.19 -11.98
N THR A 223 1.21 15.23 -12.61
CA THR A 223 0.04 14.55 -12.03
C THR A 223 0.02 13.03 -12.20
N ASP A 224 0.91 12.45 -13.01
CA ASP A 224 0.91 11.01 -13.33
C ASP A 224 2.13 10.35 -12.64
N LEU A 225 3.31 10.35 -13.28
CA LEU A 225 4.56 9.92 -12.64
C LEU A 225 5.26 11.08 -11.90
N ILE A 226 4.95 11.23 -10.63
CA ILE A 226 5.52 12.30 -9.79
C ILE A 226 6.89 11.87 -9.26
N CYS A 227 7.94 12.55 -9.71
CA CYS A 227 9.33 12.31 -9.29
C CYS A 227 9.78 13.41 -8.31
N PRO A 228 10.74 13.13 -7.40
CA PRO A 228 11.17 14.08 -6.40
C PRO A 228 11.82 15.32 -7.05
N GLY A 229 11.44 16.50 -6.58
CA GLY A 229 11.96 17.78 -7.09
C GLY A 229 11.48 18.15 -8.50
N GLY A 230 10.51 17.43 -9.07
CA GLY A 230 9.91 17.74 -10.37
C GLY A 230 10.80 17.42 -11.57
N GLN A 231 11.81 16.56 -11.40
CA GLN A 231 12.80 16.24 -12.44
C GLN A 231 12.70 14.78 -12.87
N ASN A 232 13.08 14.50 -14.11
CA ASN A 232 13.28 13.13 -14.61
C ASN A 232 14.37 12.41 -13.81
N ILE A 233 14.24 11.09 -13.69
CA ILE A 233 15.26 10.23 -13.09
C ILE A 233 15.91 9.41 -14.20
N THR A 234 17.19 9.63 -14.45
CA THR A 234 17.99 8.73 -15.29
C THR A 234 18.43 7.54 -14.45
N THR A 235 18.01 6.33 -14.83
CA THR A 235 18.38 5.11 -14.13
C THR A 235 19.77 4.64 -14.55
N ALA A 236 20.38 3.84 -13.70
CA ALA A 236 21.53 3.01 -14.01
C ALA A 236 21.22 1.55 -13.66
N VAL A 237 22.11 0.64 -14.04
CA VAL A 237 22.04 -0.76 -13.58
C VAL A 237 21.95 -0.78 -12.04
N ASP A 238 21.01 -1.56 -11.52
CA ASP A 238 20.74 -1.73 -10.09
C ASP A 238 20.12 -0.52 -9.37
N THR A 239 19.69 0.51 -10.12
CA THR A 239 18.86 1.59 -9.55
C THR A 239 17.56 1.01 -9.00
N ARG A 240 17.16 1.46 -7.81
CA ARG A 240 15.93 1.03 -7.14
C ARG A 240 15.01 2.22 -6.89
N ILE A 241 13.74 2.07 -7.23
CA ILE A 241 12.71 3.11 -7.04
C ILE A 241 11.53 2.49 -6.29
N LEU A 242 11.15 3.11 -5.16
CA LEU A 242 9.96 2.79 -4.40
C LEU A 242 8.83 3.73 -4.81
N LEU A 243 7.70 3.17 -5.26
CA LEU A 243 6.55 3.91 -5.73
C LEU A 243 5.31 3.62 -4.87
N TRP A 244 4.45 4.63 -4.80
CA TRP A 244 3.12 4.55 -4.19
C TRP A 244 2.07 5.07 -5.18
N GLU A 245 1.04 4.27 -5.44
CA GLU A 245 -0.10 4.67 -6.27
C GLU A 245 -1.02 5.62 -5.48
N TYR A 246 -0.92 6.92 -5.79
CA TYR A 246 -1.61 8.00 -5.09
C TYR A 246 -3.02 8.25 -5.64
N ALA A 247 -3.19 8.13 -6.96
CA ALA A 247 -4.46 8.18 -7.67
C ALA A 247 -4.47 7.11 -8.78
N VAL A 248 -5.60 6.86 -9.45
CA VAL A 248 -5.79 5.65 -10.28
C VAL A 248 -4.85 5.74 -11.48
N GLY A 249 -3.81 4.91 -11.48
CA GLY A 249 -2.74 4.94 -12.49
C GLY A 249 -1.74 6.09 -12.32
N ASP A 250 -1.86 6.90 -11.27
CA ASP A 250 -0.94 8.00 -10.96
C ASP A 250 -0.01 7.58 -9.81
N TRP A 251 1.29 7.61 -10.05
CA TRP A 251 2.30 7.07 -9.14
C TRP A 251 3.26 8.14 -8.64
N MET A 252 3.53 8.10 -7.33
CA MET A 252 4.52 8.97 -6.70
C MET A 252 5.75 8.17 -6.27
N VAL A 253 6.93 8.66 -6.65
CA VAL A 253 8.20 8.14 -6.18
C VAL A 253 8.42 8.57 -4.72
N MET A 254 8.45 7.60 -3.82
CA MET A 254 8.63 7.82 -2.38
C MET A 254 10.09 7.70 -1.93
N GLY A 255 10.90 6.99 -2.71
CA GLY A 255 12.32 6.86 -2.48
C GLY A 255 13.02 6.29 -3.70
N HIS A 256 14.25 6.74 -3.95
CA HIS A 256 15.09 6.16 -4.99
C HIS A 256 16.54 6.11 -4.52
N GLU A 257 17.23 5.03 -4.89
CA GLU A 257 18.67 4.90 -4.78
C GLU A 257 19.23 5.05 -6.19
N GLN A 258 19.89 6.18 -6.46
CA GLN A 258 20.57 6.39 -7.74
C GLN A 258 22.02 5.87 -7.63
N ALA A 259 22.35 4.89 -8.45
CA ALA A 259 23.73 4.41 -8.61
C ALA A 259 24.47 5.29 -9.62
N GLY A 260 25.72 5.68 -9.32
CA GLY A 260 26.58 6.45 -10.23
C GLY A 260 26.82 7.90 -9.81
N ALA A 261 27.35 8.70 -10.76
CA ALA A 261 27.62 10.11 -10.55
C ALA A 261 26.32 10.89 -10.31
N ARG A 262 26.35 11.81 -9.33
CA ARG A 262 25.23 12.74 -9.12
C ARG A 262 25.56 14.07 -9.76
N ASN A 263 24.84 14.42 -10.83
CA ASN A 263 24.80 15.80 -11.28
C ASN A 263 23.83 16.57 -10.36
N TYR A 264 24.36 17.53 -9.61
CA TYR A 264 23.55 18.42 -8.79
C TYR A 264 23.10 19.66 -9.57
N GLU A 265 23.52 19.79 -10.84
CA GLU A 265 23.50 21.05 -11.58
C GLU A 265 24.07 22.14 -10.66
N ASP A 266 23.44 23.32 -10.61
CA ASP A 266 23.87 24.43 -9.75
C ASP A 266 23.20 24.42 -8.35
N ARG A 267 22.78 23.27 -7.84
CA ARG A 267 22.14 23.19 -6.51
C ARG A 267 23.16 23.21 -5.37
N THR A 268 22.79 23.85 -4.26
CA THR A 268 23.66 24.00 -3.09
C THR A 268 23.78 22.71 -2.25
N LEU A 269 25.01 22.26 -2.00
CA LEU A 269 25.35 21.33 -0.93
C LEU A 269 25.78 22.11 0.33
N GLN A 270 25.03 21.97 1.43
CA GLN A 270 25.26 22.79 2.63
C GLN A 270 25.84 21.97 3.79
N ARG A 271 26.90 22.52 4.44
CA ARG A 271 27.56 21.97 5.65
C ARG A 271 28.14 20.56 5.48
N VAL A 272 28.66 20.26 4.30
CA VAL A 272 29.38 19.02 4.01
C VAL A 272 30.88 19.19 4.28
N ASN A 273 31.54 18.12 4.77
CA ASN A 273 32.99 18.06 4.85
C ASN A 273 33.49 17.22 3.67
N PHE A 274 34.18 17.85 2.72
CA PHE A 274 34.87 17.12 1.67
C PHE A 274 36.26 16.65 2.14
N LYS A 275 36.66 15.45 1.75
CA LYS A 275 38.02 14.91 1.92
C LYS A 275 38.44 14.33 0.59
N ASP A 276 39.72 14.48 0.23
CA ASP A 276 40.28 13.96 -1.03
C ASP A 276 39.49 14.46 -2.26
N THR A 277 39.36 15.79 -2.37
CA THR A 277 38.66 16.44 -3.49
C THR A 277 39.57 16.47 -4.72
N GLY A 278 39.09 15.91 -5.83
CA GLY A 278 39.68 16.08 -7.15
C GLY A 278 38.81 16.96 -8.03
N GLU A 279 39.45 17.68 -8.95
CA GLU A 279 38.80 18.40 -10.04
C GLU A 279 38.95 17.59 -11.34
N ILE A 280 38.03 17.76 -12.29
CA ILE A 280 38.15 17.12 -13.60
C ILE A 280 39.27 17.81 -14.37
N THR A 281 40.30 17.03 -14.74
CA THR A 281 41.44 17.50 -15.55
C THR A 281 41.19 17.31 -17.03
N VAL A 282 41.31 18.39 -17.79
CA VAL A 282 41.17 18.43 -19.25
C VAL A 282 42.55 18.70 -19.87
N ALA A 283 43.14 17.66 -20.46
CA ALA A 283 44.41 17.76 -21.17
C ALA A 283 44.19 18.27 -22.61
N LYS A 284 44.51 19.54 -22.85
CA LYS A 284 44.37 20.21 -24.16
C LYS A 284 45.49 19.82 -25.15
N GLY A 285 46.61 19.26 -24.66
CA GLY A 285 47.76 18.93 -25.51
C GLY A 285 48.43 20.20 -26.01
N ASN A 286 48.50 20.41 -27.33
CA ASN A 286 48.94 21.67 -27.92
C ASN A 286 47.80 22.69 -27.90
N LEU A 287 48.05 23.90 -27.42
CA LEU A 287 47.02 24.93 -27.27
C LEU A 287 46.56 25.53 -28.60
N GLY A 288 47.44 25.58 -29.62
CA GLY A 288 47.11 26.24 -30.88
C GLY A 288 46.85 27.75 -30.72
N ALA A 289 46.17 28.36 -31.70
CA ALA A 289 46.01 29.82 -31.75
C ALA A 289 44.97 30.38 -30.77
N THR A 290 43.90 29.63 -30.50
CA THR A 290 42.72 30.10 -29.76
C THR A 290 42.16 28.96 -28.91
N PRO A 291 42.90 28.50 -27.89
CA PRO A 291 42.39 27.47 -26.98
C PRO A 291 41.20 28.02 -26.19
N ASP A 292 40.15 27.21 -26.04
CA ASP A 292 39.02 27.54 -25.16
C ASP A 292 39.13 26.74 -23.85
N PHE A 293 38.95 27.42 -22.73
CA PHE A 293 38.89 26.83 -21.39
C PHE A 293 37.44 26.91 -20.89
N ASP A 294 36.71 25.82 -21.08
CA ASP A 294 35.29 25.69 -20.80
C ASP A 294 35.05 25.04 -19.44
N MET A 295 34.40 25.78 -18.54
CA MET A 295 34.12 25.33 -17.17
C MET A 295 33.08 24.19 -17.10
N GLU A 296 32.36 23.88 -18.18
CA GLU A 296 31.53 22.68 -18.29
C GLU A 296 32.35 21.40 -18.54
N ASP A 297 33.57 21.52 -19.09
CA ASP A 297 34.47 20.38 -19.33
C ASP A 297 35.27 20.00 -18.08
N GLY A 298 35.63 20.98 -17.24
CA GLY A 298 36.38 20.76 -16.01
C GLY A 298 37.01 22.04 -15.42
N ASN A 299 37.63 21.91 -14.26
CA ASN A 299 38.25 23.03 -13.51
C ASN A 299 39.78 22.91 -13.41
N SER A 300 40.37 21.89 -14.04
CA SER A 300 41.84 21.73 -14.15
C SER A 300 42.20 21.55 -15.61
N PHE A 301 43.07 22.40 -16.15
CA PHE A 301 43.48 22.36 -17.57
C PHE A 301 44.98 22.20 -17.68
N LEU A 302 45.41 21.38 -18.65
CA LEU A 302 46.84 21.20 -18.97
C LEU A 302 47.08 21.46 -20.46
N GLY A 303 48.15 22.19 -20.80
CA GLY A 303 48.50 22.44 -22.20
C GLY A 303 49.96 22.84 -22.42
N THR A 304 50.42 22.67 -23.66
CA THR A 304 51.72 23.13 -24.16
C THR A 304 51.51 24.31 -25.08
N LEU A 305 52.22 25.40 -24.85
CA LEU A 305 52.25 26.53 -25.75
C LEU A 305 53.18 26.22 -26.93
N ASP A 306 52.58 26.03 -28.12
CA ASP A 306 53.28 25.62 -29.34
C ASP A 306 53.31 26.72 -30.42
N GLN A 307 52.59 27.81 -30.19
CA GLN A 307 52.54 29.00 -31.04
C GLN A 307 51.96 30.18 -30.26
N ALA A 308 51.90 31.37 -30.86
CA ALA A 308 51.18 32.50 -30.26
C ALA A 308 49.69 32.14 -30.10
N ALA A 309 49.17 32.37 -28.89
CA ALA A 309 47.84 31.93 -28.48
C ALA A 309 47.01 33.09 -27.91
N SER A 310 45.71 33.07 -28.15
CA SER A 310 44.71 33.99 -27.60
C SER A 310 43.60 33.15 -26.93
N PRO A 311 43.80 32.72 -25.68
CA PRO A 311 42.84 31.86 -24.99
C PRO A 311 41.50 32.54 -24.76
N THR A 312 40.43 31.76 -24.66
CA THR A 312 39.10 32.19 -24.21
C THR A 312 38.68 31.39 -22.98
N PHE A 313 37.87 32.01 -22.10
CA PHE A 313 37.28 31.37 -20.93
C PHE A 313 35.76 31.37 -21.13
N SER A 314 35.13 30.20 -21.09
CA SER A 314 33.71 30.01 -21.45
C SER A 314 32.92 29.30 -20.34
N ASN A 315 31.61 29.56 -20.31
CA ASN A 315 30.63 28.95 -19.39
C ASN A 315 30.98 28.99 -17.88
N PRO A 316 31.45 30.12 -17.32
CA PRO A 316 31.62 30.20 -15.87
C PRO A 316 30.29 30.07 -15.13
N THR A 317 30.34 29.64 -13.87
CA THR A 317 29.21 29.75 -12.95
C THR A 317 28.66 31.18 -12.93
N ALA A 318 27.35 31.32 -12.76
CA ALA A 318 26.67 32.62 -12.74
C ALA A 318 27.27 33.61 -11.71
N SER A 319 26.93 34.89 -11.87
CA SER A 319 27.37 35.94 -10.93
C SER A 319 26.81 35.73 -9.53
N ASP A 320 27.56 36.17 -8.50
CA ASP A 320 27.33 35.98 -7.06
C ASP A 320 27.95 34.68 -6.48
N GLU A 321 28.45 33.79 -7.33
CA GLU A 321 29.22 32.60 -6.94
C GLU A 321 30.69 32.67 -7.41
N LEU A 322 31.61 32.18 -6.57
CA LEU A 322 33.02 32.03 -6.95
C LEU A 322 33.18 30.83 -7.90
N CYS A 323 33.69 31.07 -9.10
CA CYS A 323 34.08 30.07 -10.08
C CYS A 323 35.58 30.17 -10.35
N GLY A 324 36.24 29.04 -10.61
CA GLY A 324 37.68 29.04 -10.80
C GLY A 324 38.23 27.81 -11.50
N PHE A 325 39.41 27.95 -12.07
CA PHE A 325 40.17 26.81 -12.61
C PHE A 325 41.68 26.98 -12.41
N ALA A 326 42.39 25.86 -12.44
CA ALA A 326 43.84 25.79 -12.50
C ALA A 326 44.32 25.51 -13.93
N LEU A 327 45.41 26.13 -14.34
CA LEU A 327 46.06 25.92 -15.65
C LEU A 327 47.52 25.54 -15.45
N GLY A 328 47.84 24.30 -15.81
CA GLY A 328 49.20 23.85 -16.02
C GLY A 328 49.67 24.13 -17.44
N LEU A 329 50.68 24.95 -17.59
CA LEU A 329 51.17 25.43 -18.87
C LEU A 329 52.63 25.04 -19.07
N THR A 330 52.91 24.33 -20.16
CA THR A 330 54.29 24.01 -20.57
C THR A 330 54.78 25.02 -21.60
N ASN A 331 56.00 25.54 -21.39
CA ASN A 331 56.66 26.55 -22.22
C ASN A 331 55.91 27.90 -22.31
N GLY A 332 55.39 28.40 -21.18
CA GLY A 332 54.49 29.57 -21.14
C GLY A 332 55.05 30.86 -21.73
N GLU A 333 56.38 31.02 -21.84
CA GLU A 333 57.03 32.19 -22.46
C GLU A 333 57.70 31.86 -23.83
N ALA A 334 57.59 30.63 -24.34
CA ALA A 334 58.15 30.30 -25.65
C ALA A 334 57.48 31.07 -26.80
N PHE A 335 56.22 31.47 -26.61
CA PHE A 335 55.43 32.26 -27.54
C PHE A 335 54.60 33.29 -26.79
N THR A 336 54.07 34.28 -27.50
CA THR A 336 53.21 35.31 -26.89
C THR A 336 51.81 34.76 -26.61
N ILE A 337 51.35 34.92 -25.37
CA ILE A 337 49.96 34.72 -24.98
C ILE A 337 49.26 36.07 -24.90
N THR A 338 48.16 36.22 -25.63
CA THR A 338 47.26 37.37 -25.54
C THR A 338 46.07 36.99 -24.68
N TRP A 339 46.19 37.22 -23.37
CA TRP A 339 45.11 36.93 -22.43
C TRP A 339 43.84 37.73 -22.73
N PRO A 340 42.63 37.19 -22.43
CA PRO A 340 41.40 37.95 -22.51
C PRO A 340 41.50 39.28 -21.75
N ALA A 341 40.88 40.33 -22.29
CA ALA A 341 40.83 41.63 -21.61
C ALA A 341 40.06 41.59 -20.27
N SER A 342 39.30 40.53 -20.03
CA SER A 342 38.64 40.26 -18.74
C SER A 342 39.62 39.77 -17.66
N VAL A 343 40.84 39.37 -18.01
CA VAL A 343 41.84 38.93 -17.03
C VAL A 343 42.51 40.15 -16.38
N ASP A 344 42.29 40.27 -15.07
CA ASP A 344 42.93 41.24 -14.20
C ASP A 344 44.13 40.59 -13.49
N TRP A 345 45.32 41.12 -13.76
CA TRP A 345 46.58 40.65 -13.19
C TRP A 345 47.04 41.56 -12.06
N GLU A 346 47.80 41.02 -11.11
CA GLU A 346 48.48 41.85 -10.11
C GLU A 346 49.37 42.91 -10.80
N GLY A 347 49.16 44.18 -10.48
CA GLY A 347 49.88 45.29 -11.11
C GLY A 347 49.46 45.64 -12.55
N GLY A 348 48.41 45.00 -13.07
CA GLY A 348 47.79 45.32 -14.36
C GLY A 348 48.57 44.84 -15.60
N SER A 349 49.54 43.95 -15.43
CA SER A 349 50.31 43.35 -16.54
C SER A 349 50.43 41.84 -16.34
N PRO A 350 50.38 41.03 -17.43
CA PRO A 350 50.59 39.59 -17.33
C PRO A 350 51.95 39.23 -16.70
N PRO A 351 52.03 38.13 -15.95
CA PRO A 351 53.26 37.67 -15.33
C PRO A 351 54.26 37.18 -16.38
N THR A 352 55.55 37.19 -16.01
CA THR A 352 56.60 36.48 -16.76
C THR A 352 56.52 34.99 -16.44
N LEU A 353 56.48 34.16 -17.47
CA LEU A 353 56.39 32.69 -17.37
C LEU A 353 57.71 32.04 -17.79
N THR A 354 57.78 30.71 -17.82
CA THR A 354 59.00 29.99 -18.15
C THR A 354 59.06 29.67 -19.64
N ALA A 355 60.13 30.10 -20.32
CA ALA A 355 60.32 29.84 -21.75
C ALA A 355 60.46 28.34 -22.09
N SER A 356 61.04 27.55 -21.19
CA SER A 356 61.06 26.09 -21.26
C SER A 356 60.91 25.50 -19.87
N GLY A 357 59.81 24.82 -19.61
CA GLY A 357 59.46 24.34 -18.27
C GLY A 357 57.94 24.29 -18.07
N TYR A 358 57.52 24.04 -16.84
CA TYR A 358 56.11 23.97 -16.46
C TYR A 358 55.76 25.09 -15.49
N ASP A 359 54.72 25.85 -15.82
CA ASP A 359 54.15 26.91 -14.99
C ASP A 359 52.73 26.50 -14.55
N GLU A 360 52.33 26.90 -13.36
CA GLU A 360 50.97 26.67 -12.86
C GLU A 360 50.32 28.01 -12.51
N LEU A 361 49.15 28.24 -13.08
CA LEU A 361 48.36 29.44 -12.92
C LEU A 361 46.98 29.12 -12.36
N ILE A 362 46.35 30.11 -11.76
CA ILE A 362 45.01 30.04 -11.22
C ILE A 362 44.20 31.25 -11.65
N PHE A 363 42.93 31.01 -12.01
CA PHE A 363 42.02 32.05 -12.48
C PHE A 363 40.68 31.92 -11.77
N TRP A 364 40.23 32.98 -11.09
CA TRP A 364 38.95 33.01 -10.38
C TRP A 364 38.06 34.19 -10.80
N THR A 365 36.75 33.98 -10.86
CA THR A 365 35.74 35.01 -11.08
C THR A 365 34.61 34.87 -10.05
N ARG A 366 33.92 35.98 -9.77
CA ARG A 366 32.69 35.99 -8.94
C ARG A 366 31.49 36.62 -9.66
N ASP A 367 31.71 37.04 -10.90
CA ASP A 367 30.81 37.91 -11.67
C ASP A 367 30.51 37.32 -13.06
N GLY A 368 30.41 35.99 -13.12
CA GLY A 368 30.10 35.27 -14.36
C GLY A 368 31.14 35.47 -15.46
N GLY A 369 32.41 35.67 -15.09
CA GLY A 369 33.51 35.85 -16.04
C GLY A 369 33.66 37.25 -16.63
N THR A 370 32.99 38.25 -16.05
CA THR A 370 33.21 39.66 -16.43
C THR A 370 34.63 40.09 -16.08
N ILE A 371 35.11 39.70 -14.89
CA ILE A 371 36.50 39.85 -14.45
C ILE A 371 37.01 38.50 -13.98
N TRP A 372 38.21 38.14 -14.45
CA TRP A 372 38.97 36.98 -14.01
C TRP A 372 40.25 37.44 -13.31
N HIS A 373 40.38 37.16 -12.02
CA HIS A 373 41.61 37.42 -11.29
C HIS A 373 42.61 36.30 -11.58
N GLY A 374 43.68 36.62 -12.29
CA GLY A 374 44.75 35.69 -12.63
C GLY A 374 45.93 35.80 -11.67
N ALA A 375 46.48 34.67 -11.24
CA ALA A 375 47.70 34.61 -10.46
C ALA A 375 48.58 33.42 -10.86
N VAL A 376 49.89 33.56 -10.66
CA VAL A 376 50.83 32.45 -10.82
C VAL A 376 50.97 31.74 -9.47
N VAL A 377 50.74 30.43 -9.48
CA VAL A 377 50.94 29.56 -8.31
C VAL A 377 52.41 29.20 -8.18
N THR A 378 53.01 28.75 -9.29
CA THR A 378 54.44 28.44 -9.39
C THR A 378 54.94 28.59 -10.81
N THR A 379 56.22 28.94 -10.95
CA THR A 379 56.95 28.94 -12.22
C THR A 379 58.06 27.91 -12.17
N ASP A 380 58.38 27.30 -13.30
CA ASP A 380 59.45 26.29 -13.43
C ASP A 380 59.30 25.15 -12.39
N SER A 381 58.08 24.63 -12.24
CA SER A 381 57.82 23.51 -11.36
C SER A 381 58.42 22.22 -11.92
N SER A 382 59.12 21.47 -11.08
CA SER A 382 59.83 20.22 -11.43
C SER A 382 58.99 18.96 -11.27
#